data_AF-A0A7C8CTX5-F1
#
_entry.id   AF-A0A7C8CTX5-F1
#
_cell.length_a   1.000
_cell.length_b   1.000
_cell.length_c   1.000
_cell.angle_alpha   90.00
_cell.angle_beta   90.00
_cell.angle_gamma   90.00
#
_symmetry.space_group_name_H-M   'P 1'
#
loop_
_entity.id
_entity.type
_entity.pdbx_description
1 polymer ?
#
loop_
_entity_poly.entity_id
_entity_poly.type
_entity_poly.pdbx_seq_one_letter_code
_entity_poly.pdbx_strand_id
1 'polypeptide(L)'
;MIHPNTTRTSILMFLCLCACSAPTKSRQSDTPQPLQAPAPEVLPWTRSFEASALLIADEVRIEGPRGLMDHIATRIEPEYHSYSATTLPEGFQQVFETREEGRGMDLRAYLDGLEVVAFERLVLLERPGDVPVVVEALGEAFWREAATGREQRAATLRFEGRRPE
;
A
#
# COMPACT_ATOMS: atom_id res chain seq x y z
N MET A 1 -59.17 -11.94 19.21
CA MET A 1 -60.06 -12.14 18.05
C MET A 1 -59.45 -11.43 16.85
N ILE A 2 -59.15 -12.22 15.81
CA ILE A 2 -59.32 -11.92 14.37
C ILE A 2 -58.46 -10.80 13.75
N HIS A 3 -57.33 -11.27 13.22
CA HIS A 3 -56.76 -11.13 11.87
C HIS A 3 -56.31 -9.78 11.23
N PRO A 4 -55.24 -9.87 10.40
CA PRO A 4 -54.57 -8.78 9.69
C PRO A 4 -55.23 -8.48 8.33
N ASN A 5 -54.82 -7.40 7.66
CA ASN A 5 -55.05 -7.22 6.22
C ASN A 5 -53.76 -6.78 5.51
N THR A 6 -53.11 -7.59 4.64
CA THR A 6 -53.41 -7.90 3.21
C THR A 6 -53.41 -6.60 2.35
N THR A 7 -52.70 -6.44 1.23
CA THR A 7 -52.65 -7.32 0.04
C THR A 7 -51.57 -6.85 -0.94
N ARG A 8 -50.93 -7.82 -1.61
CA ARG A 8 -50.20 -7.71 -2.90
C ARG A 8 -51.06 -7.03 -3.98
N THR A 9 -50.48 -6.58 -5.11
CA THR A 9 -50.76 -7.08 -6.48
C THR A 9 -50.11 -6.20 -7.55
N SER A 10 -49.42 -6.87 -8.48
CA SER A 10 -48.76 -6.44 -9.71
C SER A 10 -49.67 -5.83 -10.78
N ILE A 11 -49.13 -5.07 -11.74
CA ILE A 11 -49.49 -4.95 -13.18
C ILE A 11 -48.26 -4.31 -13.87
N LEU A 12 -47.45 -5.05 -14.64
CA LEU A 12 -47.51 -5.37 -16.09
C LEU A 12 -47.67 -4.18 -17.07
N MET A 13 -46.52 -3.74 -17.61
CA MET A 13 -46.15 -3.78 -19.04
C MET A 13 -47.14 -3.23 -20.09
N PHE A 14 -46.73 -2.20 -20.86
CA PHE A 14 -46.99 -2.14 -22.31
C PHE A 14 -45.98 -1.25 -23.07
N LEU A 15 -45.49 -1.80 -24.18
CA LEU A 15 -44.53 -1.27 -25.15
C LEU A 15 -45.03 -0.02 -25.90
N CYS A 16 -44.09 0.83 -26.34
CA CYS A 16 -44.20 1.51 -27.64
C CYS A 16 -42.83 1.62 -28.32
N LEU A 17 -42.77 1.05 -29.53
CA LEU A 17 -41.67 1.03 -30.51
C LEU A 17 -41.75 2.23 -31.47
N CYS A 18 -40.67 2.38 -32.26
CA CYS A 18 -40.48 3.18 -33.49
C CYS A 18 -39.86 4.58 -33.31
N ALA A 19 -38.86 5.06 -34.07
CA ALA A 19 -37.97 4.48 -35.08
C ALA A 19 -36.81 5.47 -35.42
N CYS A 20 -35.66 4.91 -35.81
CA CYS A 20 -34.54 5.34 -36.65
C CYS A 20 -34.34 6.79 -37.17
N SER A 21 -33.12 7.32 -36.96
CA SER A 21 -32.19 7.99 -37.93
C SER A 21 -31.04 8.63 -37.12
N ALA A 22 -29.73 8.57 -37.36
CA ALA A 22 -28.82 7.96 -38.34
C ALA A 22 -27.43 7.89 -37.65
N PRO A 23 -26.49 7.02 -38.05
CA PRO A 23 -25.15 7.02 -37.46
C PRO A 23 -24.31 8.16 -38.04
N THR A 24 -24.21 9.28 -37.34
CA THR A 24 -23.17 10.27 -37.65
C THR A 24 -21.84 9.69 -37.17
N LYS A 25 -21.08 9.13 -38.11
CA LYS A 25 -19.68 8.74 -37.94
C LYS A 25 -18.91 9.99 -37.53
N SER A 26 -18.77 10.23 -36.22
CA SER A 26 -17.88 11.28 -35.73
C SER A 26 -16.49 10.91 -36.20
N ARG A 27 -15.96 11.75 -37.08
CA ARG A 27 -14.61 11.67 -37.61
C ARG A 27 -13.67 11.56 -36.41
N GLN A 28 -13.13 10.37 -36.24
CA GLN A 28 -12.06 10.06 -35.31
C GLN A 28 -10.90 10.97 -35.71
N SER A 29 -10.69 12.04 -34.94
CA SER A 29 -9.44 12.77 -34.98
C SER A 29 -8.41 11.83 -34.40
N ASP A 30 -7.76 11.05 -35.27
CA ASP A 30 -6.50 10.35 -35.00
C ASP A 30 -5.45 11.43 -34.71
N THR A 31 -5.55 11.99 -33.51
CA THR A 31 -4.44 12.67 -32.87
C THR A 31 -3.49 11.54 -32.52
N PRO A 32 -2.26 11.50 -33.05
CA PRO A 32 -1.29 10.50 -32.63
C PRO A 32 -1.15 10.62 -31.12
N GLN A 33 -1.67 9.62 -30.40
CA GLN A 33 -1.42 9.52 -28.98
C GLN A 33 0.09 9.40 -28.85
N PRO A 34 0.78 10.34 -28.18
CA PRO A 34 2.21 10.19 -27.98
C PRO A 34 2.38 8.82 -27.33
N LEU A 35 3.17 7.95 -27.97
CA LEU A 35 3.63 6.70 -27.37
C LEU A 35 4.22 7.08 -26.02
N GLN A 36 3.44 6.90 -24.96
CA GLN A 36 3.93 7.07 -23.61
C GLN A 36 5.08 6.09 -23.51
N ALA A 37 6.29 6.62 -23.37
CA ALA A 37 7.44 5.80 -23.08
C ALA A 37 7.04 4.90 -21.90
N PRO A 38 7.32 3.58 -21.96
CA PRO A 38 7.03 2.70 -20.84
C PRO A 38 7.64 3.33 -19.58
N ALA A 39 6.83 3.38 -18.52
CA ALA A 39 7.31 3.89 -17.24
C ALA A 39 8.60 3.12 -16.89
N PRO A 40 9.65 3.80 -16.40
CA PRO A 40 10.88 3.11 -16.04
C PRO A 40 10.55 1.98 -15.06
N GLU A 41 11.03 0.77 -15.37
CA GLU A 41 10.84 -0.39 -14.52
C GLU A 41 11.64 -0.16 -13.24
N VAL A 42 10.93 -0.02 -12.13
CA VAL A 42 11.52 0.12 -10.80
C VAL A 42 11.99 -1.28 -10.37
N LEU A 43 13.26 -1.58 -10.59
CA LEU A 43 13.87 -2.87 -10.21
C LEU A 43 13.93 -3.00 -8.69
N PRO A 44 13.49 -4.12 -8.08
CA PRO A 44 13.50 -4.31 -6.63
C PRO A 44 14.82 -3.88 -5.99
N TRP A 45 14.75 -3.20 -4.84
CA TRP A 45 15.95 -2.56 -4.30
C TRP A 45 16.99 -3.59 -3.87
N THR A 46 16.54 -4.71 -3.30
CA THR A 46 17.44 -5.74 -2.79
C THR A 46 16.83 -7.13 -2.93
N ARG A 47 17.66 -8.14 -3.23
CA ARG A 47 17.23 -9.55 -3.17
C ARG A 47 16.68 -9.98 -1.80
N SER A 48 17.07 -9.28 -0.74
CA SER A 48 16.60 -9.56 0.63
C SER A 48 15.11 -9.28 0.82
N PHE A 49 14.51 -8.41 -0.01
CA PHE A 49 13.11 -8.01 0.06
C PHE A 49 12.30 -8.44 -1.17
N GLU A 50 12.92 -9.10 -2.16
CA GLU A 50 12.22 -9.66 -3.32
C GLU A 50 11.28 -10.82 -2.93
N ALA A 51 11.66 -11.62 -1.93
CA ALA A 51 10.85 -12.75 -1.49
C ALA A 51 9.61 -12.25 -0.73
N SER A 52 8.46 -12.85 -1.04
CA SER A 52 7.21 -12.55 -0.34
C SER A 52 7.32 -12.92 1.14
N ALA A 53 7.22 -11.93 2.01
CA ALA A 53 7.30 -12.10 3.45
C ALA A 53 6.40 -11.10 4.18
N LEU A 54 6.05 -11.44 5.42
CA LEU A 54 5.24 -10.61 6.32
C LEU A 54 6.06 -10.28 7.57
N LEU A 55 6.13 -9.00 7.93
CA LEU A 55 6.72 -8.49 9.16
C LEU A 55 5.63 -7.76 9.97
N ILE A 56 5.43 -8.15 11.21
CA ILE A 56 4.48 -7.55 12.15
C ILE A 56 5.22 -7.11 13.40
N ALA A 57 4.99 -5.88 13.87
CA ALA A 57 5.57 -5.35 15.11
C ALA A 57 4.74 -4.17 15.66
N ASP A 58 5.06 -3.66 16.84
CA ASP A 58 4.46 -2.43 17.36
C ASP A 58 5.04 -1.20 16.62
N GLU A 59 6.37 -1.16 16.50
CA GLU A 59 7.08 -0.12 15.78
C GLU A 59 7.94 -0.70 14.66
N VAL A 60 7.91 -0.08 13.48
CA VAL A 60 8.80 -0.43 12.38
C VAL A 60 9.51 0.82 11.85
N ARG A 61 10.81 0.71 11.66
CA ARG A 61 11.66 1.72 11.02
C ARG A 61 12.28 1.13 9.76
N ILE A 62 12.05 1.79 8.63
CA ILE A 62 12.68 1.48 7.36
C ILE A 62 13.58 2.66 7.00
N GLU A 63 14.87 2.40 6.82
CA GLU A 63 15.82 3.40 6.36
C GLU A 63 16.61 2.89 5.17
N GLY A 64 17.09 3.78 4.33
CA GLY A 64 17.75 3.38 3.10
C GLY A 64 18.24 4.57 2.29
N PRO A 65 18.88 4.33 1.15
CA PRO A 65 19.47 5.38 0.33
C PRO A 65 18.43 6.14 -0.49
N ARG A 66 18.88 7.19 -1.19
CA ARG A 66 18.03 7.99 -2.07
C ARG A 66 17.24 7.15 -3.08
N GLY A 67 15.93 7.43 -3.16
CA GLY A 67 14.92 6.76 -3.98
C GLY A 67 14.14 5.68 -3.22
N LEU A 68 14.50 5.38 -1.96
CA LEU A 68 13.79 4.40 -1.11
C LEU A 68 12.27 4.58 -1.16
N MET A 69 11.81 5.83 -1.15
CA MET A 69 10.39 6.15 -1.14
C MET A 69 9.66 5.70 -2.42
N ASP A 70 10.36 5.56 -3.55
CA ASP A 70 9.78 5.06 -4.81
C ASP A 70 9.44 3.56 -4.74
N HIS A 71 9.94 2.86 -3.72
CA HIS A 71 9.72 1.42 -3.49
C HIS A 71 8.80 1.13 -2.31
N ILE A 72 8.40 2.15 -1.59
CA ILE A 72 7.53 2.01 -0.43
C ILE A 72 6.14 2.52 -0.78
N ALA A 73 5.18 1.61 -0.76
CA ALA A 73 3.77 1.97 -0.78
C ALA A 73 3.20 1.88 0.64
N THR A 74 2.58 2.95 1.11
CA THR A 74 1.90 2.97 2.43
C THR A 74 0.40 3.04 2.26
N ARG A 75 -0.35 2.30 3.09
CA ARG A 75 -1.79 2.46 3.22
C ARG A 75 -2.09 3.17 4.54
N ILE A 76 -2.81 4.28 4.46
CA ILE A 76 -3.10 5.15 5.60
C ILE A 76 -4.59 5.48 5.57
N GLU A 77 -5.23 5.36 6.72
CA GLU A 77 -6.60 5.82 6.94
C GLU A 77 -6.52 7.14 7.75
N PRO A 78 -6.74 8.32 7.15
CA PRO A 78 -6.46 9.61 7.80
C PRO A 78 -7.28 9.90 9.07
N GLU A 79 -8.39 9.18 9.25
CA GLU A 79 -9.22 9.21 10.46
C GLU A 79 -8.48 8.62 11.66
N TYR A 80 -7.72 7.54 11.45
CA TYR A 80 -7.10 6.73 12.50
C TYR A 80 -5.60 6.96 12.62
N HIS A 81 -4.96 7.50 11.59
CA HIS A 81 -3.51 7.66 11.53
C HIS A 81 -3.12 9.14 11.40
N SER A 82 -2.01 9.50 12.00
CA SER A 82 -1.32 10.77 11.76
C SER A 82 -0.17 10.57 10.79
N TYR A 83 0.21 11.64 10.09
CA TYR A 83 1.32 11.66 9.15
C TYR A 83 2.11 12.96 9.34
N SER A 84 3.43 12.85 9.37
CA SER A 84 4.34 13.98 9.29
C SER A 84 5.52 13.67 8.39
N ALA A 85 6.06 14.69 7.73
CA ALA A 85 7.27 14.59 6.94
C ALA A 85 8.21 15.75 7.29
N THR A 86 9.49 15.44 7.48
CA THR A 86 10.51 16.40 7.91
C THR A 86 11.84 16.12 7.22
N THR A 87 12.50 17.17 6.73
CA THR A 87 13.89 17.09 6.28
C THR A 87 14.82 17.30 7.46
N LEU A 88 15.69 16.32 7.69
CA LEU A 88 16.69 16.29 8.75
C LEU A 88 18.10 16.27 8.15
N PRO A 89 19.16 16.58 8.93
CA PRO A 89 20.54 16.36 8.49
C PRO A 89 20.81 14.92 8.03
N GLU A 90 20.12 13.95 8.65
CA GLU A 90 20.26 12.52 8.36
C GLU A 90 19.51 12.07 7.10
N GLY A 91 18.61 12.89 6.55
CA GLY A 91 17.78 12.53 5.40
C GLY A 91 16.37 13.10 5.40
N PHE A 92 15.52 12.58 4.52
CA PHE A 92 14.10 12.90 4.47
C PHE A 92 13.30 11.83 5.24
N GLN A 93 12.65 12.25 6.32
CA GLN A 93 11.90 11.38 7.21
C GLN A 93 10.39 11.54 7.00
N GLN A 94 9.68 10.42 6.93
CA GLN A 94 8.23 10.33 7.08
C GLN A 94 7.90 9.52 8.33
N VAL A 95 6.92 9.96 9.10
CA VAL A 95 6.46 9.28 10.32
C VAL A 95 4.94 9.13 10.24
N PHE A 96 4.48 7.90 10.47
CA PHE A 96 3.08 7.55 10.63
C PHE A 96 2.87 7.02 12.03
N GLU A 97 1.85 7.52 12.72
CA GLU A 97 1.51 7.06 14.06
C GLU A 97 0.01 6.80 14.17
N THR A 98 -0.35 5.74 14.86
CA THR A 98 -1.74 5.42 15.18
C THR A 98 -2.26 6.41 16.23
N ARG A 99 -3.40 7.03 15.96
CA ARG A 99 -4.09 7.91 16.91
C ARG A 99 -4.84 7.09 17.95
N GLU A 100 -5.26 7.74 19.03
CA GLU A 100 -6.07 7.08 20.06
C GLU A 100 -7.37 6.48 19.49
N GLU A 101 -8.03 7.20 18.58
CA GLU A 101 -9.24 6.75 17.89
C GLU A 101 -8.98 5.54 16.97
N GLY A 102 -7.73 5.35 16.54
CA GLY A 102 -7.26 4.27 15.69
C GLY A 102 -6.74 3.05 16.43
N ARG A 103 -6.89 2.96 17.75
CA ARG A 103 -6.31 1.85 18.53
C ARG A 103 -6.79 0.49 18.02
N GLY A 104 -5.84 -0.36 17.63
CA GLY A 104 -6.11 -1.69 17.05
C GLY A 104 -6.19 -1.69 15.52
N MET A 105 -6.13 -0.51 14.88
CA MET A 105 -5.85 -0.38 13.45
C MET A 105 -4.36 -0.52 13.20
N ASP A 106 -4.01 -1.01 12.02
CA ASP A 106 -2.64 -1.24 11.61
C ASP A 106 -2.17 -0.23 10.56
N LEU A 107 -0.90 0.16 10.67
CA LEU A 107 -0.14 0.85 9.65
C LEU A 107 0.45 -0.19 8.70
N ARG A 108 0.08 -0.15 7.42
CA ARG A 108 0.64 -1.06 6.41
C ARG A 108 1.58 -0.34 5.45
N ALA A 109 2.72 -0.97 5.22
CA ALA A 109 3.64 -0.59 4.16
C ALA A 109 4.08 -1.82 3.36
N TYR A 110 4.44 -1.59 2.10
CA TYR A 110 4.94 -2.59 1.19
C TYR A 110 6.29 -2.11 0.67
N LEU A 111 7.35 -2.87 0.96
CA LEU A 111 8.70 -2.63 0.44
C LEU A 111 9.05 -3.81 -0.47
N ASP A 112 8.97 -3.60 -1.77
CA ASP A 112 9.10 -4.66 -2.77
C ASP A 112 8.16 -5.87 -2.45
N GLY A 113 8.70 -7.04 -2.10
CA GLY A 113 7.95 -8.24 -1.69
C GLY A 113 7.67 -8.35 -0.19
N LEU A 114 8.18 -7.45 0.64
CA LEU A 114 7.96 -7.43 2.09
C LEU A 114 6.71 -6.62 2.44
N GLU A 115 5.70 -7.27 3.01
CA GLU A 115 4.59 -6.61 3.69
C GLU A 115 4.98 -6.30 5.14
N VAL A 116 4.83 -5.04 5.53
CA VAL A 116 5.14 -4.52 6.86
C VAL A 116 3.84 -4.06 7.51
N VAL A 117 3.60 -4.54 8.73
CA VAL A 117 2.45 -4.20 9.57
C VAL A 117 2.97 -3.67 10.90
N ALA A 118 2.71 -2.41 11.19
CA ALA A 118 3.04 -1.78 12.47
C ALA A 118 1.76 -1.37 13.20
N PHE A 119 1.68 -1.56 14.52
CA PHE A 119 0.47 -1.20 15.28
C PHE A 119 0.50 0.22 15.86
N GLU A 120 1.68 0.72 16.19
CA GLU A 120 1.84 2.03 16.84
C GLU A 120 2.51 3.04 15.92
N ARG A 121 3.64 2.67 15.31
CA ARG A 121 4.48 3.62 14.57
C ARG A 121 5.21 3.01 13.39
N LEU A 122 5.19 3.72 12.27
CA LEU A 122 6.00 3.44 11.09
C LEU A 122 6.87 4.66 10.77
N VAL A 123 8.19 4.47 10.71
CA VAL A 123 9.14 5.51 10.32
C VAL A 123 9.82 5.12 9.02
N LEU A 124 9.78 6.00 8.03
CA LEU A 124 10.52 5.85 6.78
C LEU A 124 11.61 6.94 6.73
N LEU A 125 12.87 6.57 6.53
CA LEU A 125 13.97 7.52 6.41
C LEU A 125 14.80 7.27 5.15
N GLU A 126 14.69 8.20 4.20
CA GLU A 126 15.59 8.24 3.05
C GLU A 126 16.86 9.02 3.39
N ARG A 127 17.98 8.33 3.48
CA ARG A 127 19.30 8.87 3.85
C ARG A 127 20.10 9.31 2.62
N PRO A 128 20.96 10.32 2.75
CA PRO A 128 21.89 10.70 1.69
C PRO A 128 23.03 9.67 1.57
N GLY A 129 23.54 9.49 0.35
CA GLY A 129 24.66 8.60 0.04
C GLY A 129 24.22 7.18 -0.31
N ASP A 130 25.23 6.32 -0.51
CA ASP A 130 25.04 4.89 -0.78
C ASP A 130 25.11 4.13 0.55
N VAL A 131 23.94 3.87 1.13
CA VAL A 131 23.76 3.16 2.39
C VAL A 131 22.86 1.94 2.15
N PRO A 132 22.97 0.87 2.94
CA PRO A 132 22.06 -0.25 2.83
C PRO A 132 20.62 0.15 3.20
N VAL A 133 19.65 -0.60 2.68
CA VAL A 133 18.28 -0.58 3.19
C VAL A 133 18.24 -1.43 4.45
N VAL A 134 17.68 -0.88 5.51
CA VAL A 134 17.55 -1.51 6.81
C VAL A 134 16.08 -1.45 7.23
N VAL A 135 15.55 -2.59 7.66
CA VAL A 135 14.24 -2.70 8.28
C VAL A 135 14.43 -3.17 9.71
N GLU A 136 14.02 -2.36 10.67
CA GLU A 136 14.08 -2.65 12.10
C GLU A 136 12.66 -2.68 12.67
N ALA A 137 12.33 -3.74 13.40
CA ALA A 137 11.02 -3.98 13.97
C ALA A 137 11.15 -4.21 15.47
N LEU A 138 10.33 -3.53 16.27
CA LEU A 138 10.34 -3.55 17.73
C LEU A 138 8.94 -3.84 18.30
N GLY A 139 8.89 -4.46 19.48
CA GLY A 139 7.62 -4.78 20.15
C GLY A 139 7.06 -6.11 19.65
N GLU A 140 7.61 -7.21 20.19
CA GLU A 140 7.22 -8.58 19.85
C GLU A 140 7.19 -8.88 18.33
N ALA A 141 8.24 -8.45 17.64
CA ALA A 141 8.39 -8.56 16.21
C ALA A 141 8.26 -10.02 15.74
N PHE A 142 7.39 -10.22 14.74
CA PHE A 142 7.14 -11.49 14.07
C PHE A 142 7.43 -11.34 12.59
N TRP A 143 8.24 -12.24 12.06
CA TRP A 143 8.52 -12.33 10.63
C TRP A 143 8.19 -13.73 10.11
N ARG A 144 7.59 -13.80 8.92
CA ARG A 144 7.33 -15.06 8.22
C ARG A 144 7.56 -14.94 6.73
N GLU A 145 8.31 -15.88 6.18
CA GLU A 145 8.49 -16.06 4.74
C GLU A 145 7.34 -16.87 4.14
N ALA A 146 6.69 -16.36 3.09
CA ALA A 146 5.52 -16.99 2.51
C ALA A 146 5.86 -18.31 1.79
N ALA A 147 7.02 -18.37 1.12
CA ALA A 147 7.42 -19.52 0.31
C ALA A 147 7.81 -20.75 1.14
N THR A 148 8.56 -20.54 2.24
CA THR A 148 9.11 -21.64 3.05
C THR A 148 8.31 -21.87 4.34
N GLY A 149 7.49 -20.90 4.75
CA GLY A 149 6.85 -20.89 6.07
C GLY A 149 7.83 -20.69 7.22
N ARG A 150 9.09 -20.30 6.94
CA ARG A 150 10.08 -20.03 7.99
C ARG A 150 9.64 -18.81 8.80
N GLU A 151 9.68 -18.95 10.12
CA GLU A 151 9.26 -17.91 11.05
C GLU A 151 10.42 -17.48 11.96
N GLN A 152 10.40 -16.22 12.36
CA GLN A 152 11.26 -15.64 13.38
C GLN A 152 10.42 -14.78 14.31
N ARG A 153 10.71 -14.86 15.62
CA ARG A 153 10.06 -14.07 16.67
C ARG A 153 11.11 -13.57 17.63
N ALA A 154 11.10 -12.28 17.92
CA ALA A 154 11.98 -11.66 18.89
C ALA A 154 11.42 -10.31 19.35
N ALA A 155 11.87 -9.79 20.48
CA ALA A 155 11.55 -8.42 20.90
C ALA A 155 12.00 -7.38 19.85
N THR A 156 13.06 -7.71 19.10
CA THR A 156 13.58 -6.89 18.00
C THR A 156 14.03 -7.78 16.86
N LEU A 157 13.64 -7.44 15.63
CA LEU A 157 14.16 -8.03 14.40
C LEU A 157 14.80 -6.95 13.54
N ARG A 158 15.90 -7.29 12.87
CA ARG A 158 16.60 -6.38 11.97
C ARG A 158 17.01 -7.10 10.70
N PHE A 159 16.66 -6.51 9.57
CA PHE A 159 16.99 -7.00 8.23
C PHE A 159 17.81 -5.94 7.51
N GLU A 160 18.83 -6.36 6.77
CA GLU A 160 19.65 -5.50 5.94
C GLU A 160 19.65 -6.04 4.50
N GLY A 161 19.46 -5.14 3.54
CA GLY A 161 19.57 -5.44 2.12
C GLY A 161 20.44 -4.39 1.43
N ARG A 162 21.35 -4.84 0.58
CA ARG A 162 22.14 -3.96 -0.29
C ARG A 162 21.60 -4.01 -1.70
N ARG A 163 21.78 -2.92 -2.44
CA ARG A 163 21.47 -2.89 -3.86
C ARG A 163 22.36 -3.91 -4.59
N PRO A 164 21.81 -4.78 -5.45
CA PRO A 164 22.64 -5.62 -6.29
C PRO A 164 23.49 -4.72 -7.20
N GLU A 165 24.80 -4.98 -7.26
CA GLU A 165 25.74 -4.33 -8.18
C GLU A 165 25.43 -4.63 -9.65
#